data_AF-A0A354TEZ6-F1
#
_entry.id   AF-A0A354TEZ6-F1
#
_cell.length_a   1.000
_cell.length_b   1.000
_cell.length_c   1.000
_cell.angle_alpha   90.00
_cell.angle_beta   90.00
_cell.angle_gamma   90.00
#
_symmetry.space_group_name_H-M   'P 1'
#
loop_
_entity.id
_entity.type
_entity.pdbx_description
1 polymer ?
#
loop_
_entity_poly.entity_id
_entity_poly.type
_entity_poly.pdbx_seq_one_letter_code
_entity_poly.pdbx_strand_id
1 'polypeptide(L)'
;MKDEFTNRLGAFRTTLDFLQTPANKLKWDGQPPLRFTSRVAEAVTALAALAVFCQQQGAVIKGAAVDKAREEKELEDAAFVLGQAVAECCRGLGNAADAARCAFSKSAWRGMRDAALLANAREVIRVAESLLSGAQAAAAAECGITTATVAACKKEADDYEAVISAPQQAIAGRKATTAQMRDRFNAVEAVFASLDGLVGQFTDKIFVASYHAARTIRDNGHGPGAEPTPPEPPL
;
A
#
# COMPACT_ATOMS: atom_id res chain seq x y z
N MET A 1 -14.34 2.77 3.75
CA MET A 1 -15.19 2.22 2.67
C MET A 1 -16.62 2.64 2.97
N LYS A 2 -17.44 2.99 1.97
CA LYS A 2 -18.86 3.34 2.23
C LYS A 2 -19.63 2.09 2.67
N ASP A 3 -20.60 2.26 3.55
CA ASP A 3 -21.40 1.16 4.15
C ASP A 3 -22.13 0.33 3.09
N GLU A 4 -22.57 0.96 2.00
CA GLU A 4 -23.14 0.29 0.82
C GLU A 4 -22.23 -0.83 0.28
N PHE A 5 -20.92 -0.57 0.12
CA PHE A 5 -19.97 -1.55 -0.42
C PHE A 5 -19.66 -2.66 0.59
N THR A 6 -19.63 -2.33 1.88
CA THR A 6 -19.49 -3.32 2.96
C THR A 6 -20.67 -4.28 2.97
N ASN A 7 -21.90 -3.75 2.89
CA ASN A 7 -23.13 -4.54 2.88
C ASN A 7 -23.23 -5.42 1.63
N ARG A 8 -22.87 -4.89 0.44
CA ARG A 8 -22.82 -5.67 -0.81
C ARG A 8 -21.79 -6.78 -0.77
N LEU A 9 -20.59 -6.51 -0.26
CA LEU A 9 -19.55 -7.54 -0.09
C LEU A 9 -20.01 -8.65 0.85
N GLY A 10 -20.71 -8.28 1.94
CA GLY A 10 -21.36 -9.23 2.85
C GLY A 10 -22.35 -10.13 2.13
N ALA A 11 -23.26 -9.56 1.33
CA ALA A 11 -24.25 -10.34 0.58
C ALA A 11 -23.62 -11.34 -0.41
N PHE A 12 -22.56 -10.95 -1.13
CA PHE A 12 -21.83 -11.87 -2.02
C PHE A 12 -21.20 -13.03 -1.25
N ARG A 13 -20.57 -12.76 -0.09
CA ARG A 13 -19.99 -13.79 0.77
C ARG A 13 -21.06 -14.76 1.27
N THR A 14 -22.13 -14.23 1.87
CA THR A 14 -23.23 -15.04 2.39
C THR A 14 -23.84 -15.95 1.33
N THR A 15 -23.98 -15.46 0.09
CA THR A 15 -24.49 -16.26 -1.02
C THR A 15 -23.55 -17.41 -1.38
N LEU A 16 -22.23 -17.15 -1.46
CA LEU A 16 -21.27 -18.21 -1.77
C LEU A 16 -21.13 -19.21 -0.61
N ASP A 17 -21.13 -18.76 0.63
CA ASP A 17 -21.09 -19.63 1.81
C ASP A 17 -22.32 -20.57 1.83
N PHE A 18 -23.50 -20.04 1.51
CA PHE A 18 -24.71 -20.84 1.33
C PHE A 18 -24.53 -21.90 0.23
N LEU A 19 -24.02 -21.52 -0.94
CA LEU A 19 -23.82 -22.45 -2.07
C LEU A 19 -22.77 -23.52 -1.78
N GLN A 20 -21.70 -23.16 -1.06
CA GLN A 20 -20.59 -24.06 -0.74
C GLN A 20 -20.86 -24.99 0.45
N THR A 21 -21.93 -24.74 1.21
CA THR A 21 -22.38 -25.66 2.26
C THR A 21 -22.58 -27.07 1.67
N PRO A 22 -22.02 -28.14 2.25
CA PRO A 22 -22.03 -29.48 1.64
C PRO A 22 -23.42 -29.96 1.19
N ALA A 23 -24.43 -29.74 2.02
CA ALA A 23 -25.82 -30.12 1.73
C ALA A 23 -26.41 -29.36 0.53
N ASN A 24 -26.00 -28.11 0.30
CA ASN A 24 -26.45 -27.31 -0.83
C ASN A 24 -25.62 -27.59 -2.08
N LYS A 25 -24.31 -27.84 -1.93
CA LYS A 25 -23.41 -28.17 -3.03
C LYS A 25 -23.90 -29.37 -3.84
N LEU A 26 -24.38 -30.41 -3.17
CA LEU A 26 -24.95 -31.61 -3.81
C LEU A 26 -26.15 -31.31 -4.71
N LYS A 27 -26.85 -30.18 -4.51
CA LYS A 27 -28.06 -29.83 -5.26
C LYS A 27 -27.77 -29.17 -6.60
N TRP A 28 -26.56 -28.63 -6.79
CA TRP A 28 -26.20 -27.86 -7.99
C TRP A 28 -24.88 -28.28 -8.65
N ASP A 29 -23.95 -28.86 -7.89
CA ASP A 29 -22.62 -29.19 -8.41
C ASP A 29 -22.69 -30.39 -9.37
N GLY A 30 -22.24 -30.16 -10.61
CA GLY A 30 -22.39 -31.12 -11.70
C GLY A 30 -23.84 -31.39 -12.13
N GLN A 31 -24.82 -30.67 -11.59
CA GLN A 31 -26.23 -30.82 -11.94
C GLN A 31 -26.63 -29.83 -13.05
N PRO A 32 -27.51 -30.21 -13.98
CA PRO A 32 -28.07 -29.26 -14.94
C PRO A 32 -28.82 -28.11 -14.24
N PRO A 33 -28.63 -26.84 -14.67
CA PRO A 33 -27.78 -26.42 -15.78
C PRO A 33 -26.29 -26.33 -15.38
N LEU A 34 -25.41 -27.02 -16.11
CA LEU A 34 -23.95 -27.05 -15.84
C LEU A 34 -23.30 -25.66 -15.89
N ARG A 35 -23.93 -24.71 -16.59
CA ARG A 35 -23.50 -23.30 -16.61
C ARG A 35 -23.53 -22.68 -15.21
N PHE A 36 -24.42 -23.15 -14.33
CA PHE A 36 -24.48 -22.71 -12.94
C PHE A 36 -23.19 -23.06 -12.20
N THR A 37 -22.70 -24.30 -12.33
CA THR A 37 -21.42 -24.74 -11.74
C THR A 37 -20.25 -23.86 -12.18
N SER A 38 -20.14 -23.56 -13.47
CA SER A 38 -19.09 -22.67 -13.99
C SER A 38 -19.21 -21.25 -13.43
N ARG A 39 -20.42 -20.71 -13.33
CA ARG A 39 -20.65 -19.36 -12.79
C ARG A 39 -20.37 -19.27 -11.29
N VAL A 40 -20.59 -20.33 -10.52
CA VAL A 40 -20.20 -20.37 -9.09
C VAL A 40 -18.68 -20.30 -8.95
N ALA A 41 -17.92 -21.03 -9.79
CA ALA A 41 -16.46 -20.94 -9.80
C ALA A 41 -15.98 -19.53 -10.15
N GLU A 42 -16.56 -18.91 -11.18
CA GLU A 42 -16.27 -17.52 -11.55
C GLU A 42 -16.58 -16.53 -10.41
N ALA A 43 -17.71 -16.71 -9.71
CA ALA A 43 -18.10 -15.86 -8.58
C ALA A 43 -17.11 -15.95 -7.42
N VAL A 44 -16.58 -17.14 -7.13
CA VAL A 44 -15.53 -17.34 -6.11
C VAL A 44 -14.28 -16.55 -6.46
N THR A 45 -13.79 -16.67 -7.70
CA THR A 45 -12.61 -15.91 -8.16
C THR A 45 -12.85 -14.41 -8.13
N ALA A 46 -14.01 -13.95 -8.60
CA ALA A 46 -14.36 -12.53 -8.65
C ALA A 46 -14.46 -11.91 -7.25
N LEU A 47 -15.05 -12.64 -6.28
CA LEU A 47 -15.16 -12.18 -4.90
C LEU A 47 -13.81 -12.14 -4.19
N ALA A 48 -12.93 -13.11 -4.42
CA ALA A 48 -11.57 -13.09 -3.87
C ALA A 48 -10.79 -11.86 -4.37
N ALA A 49 -10.85 -11.58 -5.68
CA ALA A 49 -10.23 -10.40 -6.27
C ALA A 49 -10.81 -9.09 -5.70
N LEU A 50 -12.14 -9.03 -5.49
CA LEU A 50 -12.79 -7.87 -4.89
C LEU A 50 -12.38 -7.68 -3.42
N ALA A 51 -12.24 -8.75 -2.65
CA ALA A 51 -11.82 -8.69 -1.25
C ALA A 51 -10.40 -8.14 -1.09
N VAL A 52 -9.45 -8.58 -1.93
CA VAL A 52 -8.08 -8.05 -1.97
C VAL A 52 -8.07 -6.56 -2.30
N PHE A 53 -8.85 -6.15 -3.30
CA PHE A 53 -8.98 -4.75 -3.68
C PHE A 53 -9.56 -3.88 -2.55
N CYS A 54 -10.57 -4.39 -1.85
CA CYS A 54 -11.16 -3.78 -0.67
C CYS A 54 -10.15 -3.61 0.48
N GLN A 55 -9.26 -4.58 0.70
CA GLN A 55 -8.19 -4.47 1.71
C GLN A 55 -7.16 -3.40 1.36
N GLN A 56 -6.77 -3.27 0.09
CA GLN A 56 -5.86 -2.23 -0.37
C GLN A 56 -6.42 -0.81 -0.12
N GLN A 57 -7.75 -0.64 -0.21
CA GLN A 57 -8.40 0.64 0.13
C GLN A 57 -8.36 0.93 1.64
N GLY A 58 -8.39 -0.11 2.47
CA GLY A 58 -8.41 -0.03 3.94
C GLY A 58 -7.03 0.09 4.60
N ALA A 59 -5.93 -0.01 3.84
CA ALA A 59 -4.58 0.07 4.38
C ALA A 59 -4.37 1.39 5.13
N VAL A 60 -4.16 1.27 6.44
CA VAL A 60 -4.03 2.38 7.37
C VAL A 60 -2.58 2.89 7.33
N ILE A 61 -2.38 4.20 7.09
CA ILE A 61 -1.07 4.88 7.10
C ILE A 61 -0.66 5.21 8.55
N LYS A 62 -0.98 4.34 9.52
CA LYS A 62 -0.57 4.53 10.92
C LYS A 62 0.86 4.03 11.04
N GLY A 63 1.78 4.91 11.43
CA GLY A 63 3.23 4.61 11.56
C GLY A 63 4.11 5.44 10.63
N ALA A 64 3.59 5.96 9.52
CA ALA A 64 4.41 6.65 8.51
C ALA A 64 5.20 7.87 9.02
N ALA A 65 4.67 8.59 10.01
CA ALA A 65 5.41 9.70 10.62
C ALA A 65 6.60 9.22 11.47
N VAL A 66 6.44 8.09 12.17
CA VAL A 66 7.50 7.47 12.97
C VAL A 66 8.55 6.84 12.05
N ASP A 67 8.11 6.14 11.01
CA ASP A 67 9.01 5.58 10.00
C ASP A 67 9.77 6.71 9.30
N LYS A 68 9.10 7.79 8.89
CA LYS A 68 9.78 8.94 8.28
C LYS A 68 10.86 9.50 9.18
N ALA A 69 10.54 9.77 10.45
CA ALA A 69 11.51 10.34 11.39
C ALA A 69 12.71 9.40 11.65
N ARG A 70 12.50 8.08 11.58
CA ARG A 70 13.58 7.09 11.67
C ARG A 70 14.48 7.17 10.44
N GLU A 71 13.91 6.99 9.24
CA GLU A 71 14.67 6.99 7.98
C GLU A 71 15.36 8.35 7.73
N GLU A 72 14.73 9.46 8.13
CA GLU A 72 15.31 10.82 8.05
C GLU A 72 16.61 10.91 8.84
N LYS A 73 16.57 10.45 10.09
CA LYS A 73 17.74 10.45 10.97
C LYS A 73 18.83 9.51 10.46
N GLU A 74 18.47 8.33 9.96
CA GLU A 74 19.41 7.35 9.42
C GLU A 74 20.13 7.90 8.18
N LEU A 75 19.39 8.55 7.27
CA LEU A 75 19.96 9.23 6.11
C LEU A 75 20.86 10.41 6.52
N GLU A 76 20.41 11.27 7.45
CA GLU A 76 21.22 12.40 7.95
C GLU A 76 22.56 11.94 8.53
N ASP A 77 22.53 10.91 9.40
CA ASP A 77 23.73 10.40 10.05
C ASP A 77 24.68 9.74 9.03
N ALA A 78 24.15 8.94 8.09
CA ALA A 78 24.94 8.31 7.03
C ALA A 78 25.55 9.34 6.05
N ALA A 79 24.75 10.31 5.59
CA ALA A 79 25.18 11.35 4.66
C ALA A 79 26.18 12.31 5.32
N PHE A 80 26.03 12.61 6.62
CA PHE A 80 27.02 13.40 7.34
C PHE A 80 28.38 12.71 7.40
N VAL A 81 28.42 11.44 7.79
CA VAL A 81 29.69 10.68 7.90
C VAL A 81 30.36 10.57 6.54
N LEU A 82 29.62 10.17 5.50
CA LEU A 82 30.17 10.07 4.15
C LEU A 82 30.59 11.43 3.59
N GLY A 83 29.81 12.49 3.84
CA GLY A 83 30.09 13.84 3.36
C GLY A 83 31.38 14.43 3.95
N GLN A 84 31.65 14.18 5.23
CA GLN A 84 32.93 14.59 5.86
C GLN A 84 34.13 13.85 5.24
N ALA A 85 34.01 12.54 5.03
CA ALA A 85 35.05 11.74 4.40
C ALA A 85 35.34 12.18 2.96
N VAL A 86 34.28 12.41 2.16
CA VAL A 86 34.37 12.93 0.79
C VAL A 86 35.04 14.30 0.78
N ALA A 87 34.62 15.21 1.67
CA ALA A 87 35.17 16.54 1.72
C ALA A 87 36.67 16.54 2.04
N GLU A 88 37.11 15.69 2.97
CA GLU A 88 38.52 15.58 3.31
C GLU A 88 39.35 14.99 2.16
N CYS A 89 38.84 13.92 1.53
CA CYS A 89 39.49 13.32 0.36
C CYS A 89 39.64 14.34 -0.78
N CYS A 90 38.57 15.09 -1.09
CA CYS A 90 38.59 16.12 -2.11
C CYS A 90 39.58 17.25 -1.79
N ARG A 91 39.72 17.67 -0.51
CA ARG A 91 40.76 18.64 -0.12
C ARG A 91 42.17 18.12 -0.37
N GLY A 92 42.42 16.86 0.00
CA GLY A 92 43.72 16.20 -0.25
C GLY A 92 44.08 16.12 -1.74
N LEU A 93 43.07 16.00 -2.61
CA LEU A 93 43.21 15.99 -4.06
C LEU A 93 43.21 17.39 -4.69
N GLY A 94 43.11 18.47 -3.91
CA GLY A 94 43.04 19.84 -4.41
C GLY A 94 41.69 20.24 -5.04
N ASN A 95 40.65 19.42 -4.90
CA ASN A 95 39.30 19.71 -5.41
C ASN A 95 38.44 20.41 -4.34
N ALA A 96 38.70 21.69 -4.12
CA ALA A 96 37.98 22.50 -3.14
C ALA A 96 36.48 22.66 -3.46
N ALA A 97 36.10 22.59 -4.74
CA ALA A 97 34.71 22.76 -5.17
C ALA A 97 33.84 21.58 -4.69
N ASP A 98 34.23 20.34 -4.96
CA ASP A 98 33.47 19.17 -4.48
C ASP A 98 33.56 19.02 -2.97
N ALA A 99 34.68 19.43 -2.35
CA ALA A 99 34.78 19.46 -0.88
C ALA A 99 33.72 20.38 -0.25
N ALA A 100 33.54 21.59 -0.79
CA ALA A 100 32.54 22.53 -0.29
C ALA A 100 31.10 22.03 -0.48
N ARG A 101 30.84 21.27 -1.55
CA ARG A 101 29.52 20.70 -1.86
C ARG A 101 29.12 19.55 -0.93
N CYS A 102 30.08 18.88 -0.29
CA CYS A 102 29.82 17.75 0.60
C CYS A 102 29.99 18.09 2.09
N ALA A 103 30.66 19.19 2.43
CA ALA A 103 31.03 19.55 3.81
C ALA A 103 29.91 20.26 4.61
N PHE A 104 28.74 19.65 4.71
CA PHE A 104 27.66 20.16 5.56
C PHE A 104 27.89 19.80 7.04
N SER A 105 27.53 20.72 7.94
CA SER A 105 27.49 20.42 9.38
C SER A 105 26.33 19.47 9.71
N LYS A 106 26.42 18.77 10.85
CA LYS A 106 25.34 17.91 11.32
C LYS A 106 24.03 18.66 11.55
N SER A 107 24.11 19.91 12.00
CA SER A 107 22.92 20.78 12.16
C SER A 107 22.35 21.24 10.82
N ALA A 108 23.20 21.43 9.80
CA ALA A 108 22.74 21.76 8.45
C ALA A 108 21.94 20.60 7.84
N TRP A 109 22.42 19.36 7.97
CA TRP A 109 21.68 18.16 7.55
C TRP A 109 20.30 18.06 8.22
N ARG A 110 20.27 18.20 9.54
CA ARG A 110 19.04 18.18 10.36
C ARG A 110 18.04 19.29 10.07
N GLY A 111 18.48 20.36 9.42
CA GLY A 111 17.64 21.50 9.04
C GLY A 111 17.11 21.41 7.61
N MET A 112 17.50 20.39 6.84
CA MET A 112 17.08 20.27 5.44
C MET A 112 15.62 19.85 5.33
N ARG A 113 14.94 20.36 4.30
CA ARG A 113 13.63 19.82 3.89
C ARG A 113 13.83 18.52 3.11
N ASP A 114 12.84 17.63 3.12
CA ASP A 114 12.90 16.29 2.52
C ASP A 114 13.59 16.25 1.13
N ALA A 115 13.15 17.08 0.19
CA ALA A 115 13.72 17.11 -1.16
C ALA A 115 15.18 17.58 -1.20
N ALA A 116 15.55 18.52 -0.32
CA ALA A 116 16.92 19.01 -0.21
C ALA A 116 17.82 17.99 0.49
N LEU A 117 17.32 17.32 1.54
CA LEU A 117 18.05 16.24 2.21
C LEU A 117 18.42 15.14 1.21
N LEU A 118 17.42 14.64 0.47
CA LEU A 118 17.64 13.60 -0.54
C LEU A 118 18.58 14.07 -1.65
N ALA A 119 18.38 15.25 -2.21
CA ALA A 119 19.23 15.77 -3.28
C ALA A 119 20.70 15.94 -2.86
N ASN A 120 20.95 16.49 -1.66
CA ASN A 120 22.31 16.66 -1.17
C ASN A 120 22.96 15.32 -0.80
N ALA A 121 22.21 14.37 -0.21
CA ALA A 121 22.74 13.04 0.08
C ALA A 121 23.13 12.29 -1.22
N ARG A 122 22.30 12.37 -2.26
CA ARG A 122 22.61 11.81 -3.59
C ARG A 122 23.82 12.47 -4.23
N GLU A 123 24.01 13.76 -4.02
CA GLU A 123 25.20 14.46 -4.50
C GLU A 123 26.47 13.99 -3.80
N VAL A 124 26.45 13.81 -2.48
CA VAL A 124 27.56 13.21 -1.71
C VAL A 124 27.88 11.80 -2.23
N ILE A 125 26.86 10.97 -2.44
CA ILE A 125 27.01 9.61 -3.01
C ILE A 125 27.67 9.69 -4.40
N ARG A 126 27.20 10.57 -5.28
CA ARG A 126 27.73 10.73 -6.65
C ARG A 126 29.22 11.11 -6.62
N VAL A 127 29.62 12.03 -5.75
CA VAL A 127 31.03 12.42 -5.60
C VAL A 127 31.84 11.24 -5.04
N ALA A 128 31.34 10.54 -4.02
CA ALA A 128 31.99 9.37 -3.45
C ALA A 128 32.21 8.24 -4.48
N GLU A 129 31.20 7.95 -5.31
CA GLU A 129 31.30 6.97 -6.41
C GLU A 129 32.39 7.37 -7.42
N SER A 130 32.54 8.66 -7.71
CA SER A 130 33.60 9.13 -8.62
C SER A 130 35.01 8.91 -8.06
N LEU A 131 35.19 9.08 -6.74
CA LEU A 131 36.47 8.88 -6.04
C LEU A 131 36.87 7.39 -5.96
N LEU A 132 35.89 6.48 -5.97
CA LEU A 132 36.13 5.02 -6.00
C LEU A 132 36.65 4.53 -7.36
N SER A 133 36.66 5.38 -8.38
CA SER A 133 37.09 5.02 -9.73
C SER A 133 38.48 5.56 -10.08
N GLY A 134 39.27 4.76 -10.79
CA GLY A 134 40.55 5.20 -11.37
C GLY A 134 41.66 5.48 -10.34
N ALA A 135 42.49 6.48 -10.64
CA ALA A 135 43.73 6.77 -9.90
C ALA A 135 43.52 7.28 -8.46
N GLN A 136 42.28 7.65 -8.10
CA GLN A 136 41.94 8.25 -6.81
C GLN A 136 41.49 7.21 -5.78
N ALA A 137 41.28 5.95 -6.19
CA ALA A 137 40.73 4.89 -5.35
C ALA A 137 41.55 4.61 -4.08
N ALA A 138 42.88 4.76 -4.15
CA ALA A 138 43.75 4.59 -2.98
C ALA A 138 43.51 5.71 -1.94
N ALA A 139 43.46 6.97 -2.38
CA ALA A 139 43.18 8.12 -1.51
C ALA A 139 41.74 8.06 -0.94
N ALA A 140 40.78 7.57 -1.73
CA ALA A 140 39.42 7.33 -1.27
C ALA A 140 39.38 6.33 -0.11
N ALA A 141 40.12 5.22 -0.23
CA ALA A 141 40.21 4.19 0.80
C ALA A 141 40.86 4.72 2.10
N GLU A 142 41.92 5.54 2.00
CA GLU A 142 42.57 6.19 3.15
C GLU A 142 41.61 7.13 3.91
N CYS A 143 40.69 7.76 3.19
CA CYS A 143 39.63 8.60 3.78
C CYS A 143 38.42 7.81 4.27
N GLY A 144 38.42 6.48 4.19
CA GLY A 144 37.30 5.61 4.60
C GLY A 144 36.14 5.55 3.60
N ILE A 145 36.34 6.03 2.38
CA ILE A 145 35.37 5.93 1.29
C ILE A 145 35.56 4.56 0.64
N THR A 146 34.56 3.69 0.80
CA THR A 146 34.56 2.32 0.28
C THR A 146 33.25 2.04 -0.44
N THR A 147 33.23 1.00 -1.27
CA THR A 147 31.98 0.53 -1.88
C THR A 147 30.90 0.22 -0.85
N ALA A 148 31.28 -0.31 0.32
CA ALA A 148 30.36 -0.61 1.41
C ALA A 148 29.76 0.66 2.05
N THR A 149 30.58 1.68 2.32
CA THR A 149 30.09 2.94 2.94
C THR A 149 29.20 3.73 2.00
N VAL A 150 29.52 3.73 0.70
CA VAL A 150 28.66 4.32 -0.34
C VAL A 150 27.34 3.55 -0.48
N ALA A 151 27.39 2.21 -0.52
CA ALA A 151 26.20 1.38 -0.61
C ALA A 151 25.27 1.55 0.60
N ALA A 152 25.82 1.67 1.81
CA ALA A 152 25.04 1.94 3.02
C ALA A 152 24.31 3.28 2.92
N CYS A 153 25.00 4.38 2.58
CA CYS A 153 24.35 5.69 2.41
C CYS A 153 23.30 5.69 1.29
N LYS A 154 23.55 4.95 0.20
CA LYS A 154 22.59 4.78 -0.89
C LYS A 154 21.32 4.07 -0.46
N LYS A 155 21.45 3.01 0.34
CA LYS A 155 20.30 2.31 0.93
C LYS A 155 19.45 3.26 1.77
N GLU A 156 20.04 4.02 2.67
CA GLU A 156 19.30 4.99 3.51
C GLU A 156 18.61 6.08 2.66
N ALA A 157 19.24 6.51 1.56
CA ALA A 157 18.63 7.45 0.63
C ALA A 157 17.41 6.85 -0.11
N ASP A 158 17.51 5.59 -0.53
CA ASP A 158 16.41 4.84 -1.18
C ASP A 158 15.24 4.62 -0.20
N ASP A 159 15.53 4.24 1.05
CA ASP A 159 14.52 3.97 2.08
C ASP A 159 13.80 5.27 2.50
N TYR A 160 14.54 6.36 2.70
CA TYR A 160 13.93 7.68 2.97
C TYR A 160 13.05 8.16 1.80
N GLU A 161 13.52 8.02 0.55
CA GLU A 161 12.75 8.34 -0.66
C GLU A 161 11.44 7.56 -0.74
N ALA A 162 11.47 6.27 -0.40
CA ALA A 162 10.28 5.43 -0.32
C ALA A 162 9.29 5.95 0.72
N VAL A 163 9.76 6.35 1.90
CA VAL A 163 8.87 6.82 2.98
C VAL A 163 8.28 8.20 2.70
N ILE A 164 9.03 9.14 2.11
CA ILE A 164 8.48 10.47 1.78
C ILE A 164 7.53 10.43 0.57
N SER A 165 7.69 9.46 -0.33
CA SER A 165 6.82 9.28 -1.50
C SER A 165 5.57 8.42 -1.21
N ALA A 166 5.63 7.56 -0.19
CA ALA A 166 4.54 6.65 0.19
C ALA A 166 3.19 7.33 0.43
N PRO A 167 3.08 8.50 1.11
CA PRO A 167 1.81 9.20 1.27
C PRO A 167 1.18 9.61 -0.06
N GLN A 168 1.99 10.12 -1.00
CA GLN A 168 1.51 10.55 -2.31
C GLN A 168 1.11 9.36 -3.17
N GLN A 169 1.86 8.26 -3.12
CA GLN A 169 1.49 6.99 -3.74
C GLN A 169 0.19 6.41 -3.15
N ALA A 170 0.03 6.45 -1.83
CA ALA A 170 -1.18 6.01 -1.16
C ALA A 170 -2.40 6.87 -1.54
N ILE A 171 -2.24 8.20 -1.67
CA ILE A 171 -3.31 9.10 -2.12
C ILE A 171 -3.68 8.83 -3.59
N ALA A 172 -2.69 8.74 -4.48
CA ALA A 172 -2.91 8.44 -5.89
C ALA A 172 -3.57 7.07 -6.08
N GLY A 173 -3.08 6.05 -5.36
CA GLY A 173 -3.66 4.72 -5.30
C GLY A 173 -5.10 4.75 -4.78
N ARG A 174 -5.38 5.43 -3.66
CA ARG A 174 -6.75 5.56 -3.12
C ARG A 174 -7.71 6.24 -4.07
N LYS A 175 -7.27 7.27 -4.81
CA LYS A 175 -8.12 7.96 -5.80
C LYS A 175 -8.47 7.03 -6.97
N ALA A 176 -7.47 6.34 -7.52
CA ALA A 176 -7.68 5.36 -8.59
C ALA A 176 -8.57 4.19 -8.14
N THR A 177 -8.30 3.64 -6.95
CA THR A 177 -9.07 2.54 -6.33
C THR A 177 -10.51 2.98 -6.01
N THR A 178 -10.72 4.19 -5.51
CA THR A 178 -12.08 4.68 -5.23
C THR A 178 -12.88 4.88 -6.52
N ALA A 179 -12.24 5.37 -7.60
CA ALA A 179 -12.89 5.50 -8.91
C ALA A 179 -13.33 4.14 -9.47
N GLN A 180 -12.52 3.10 -9.31
CA GLN A 180 -12.81 1.74 -9.80
C GLN A 180 -13.77 0.94 -8.91
N MET A 181 -14.12 1.45 -7.72
CA MET A 181 -14.86 0.67 -6.74
C MET A 181 -16.24 0.26 -7.25
N ARG A 182 -16.98 1.20 -7.86
CA ARG A 182 -18.29 0.91 -8.43
C ARG A 182 -18.22 -0.13 -9.56
N ASP A 183 -17.26 0.02 -10.47
CA ASP A 183 -17.10 -0.88 -11.61
C ASP A 183 -16.75 -2.31 -11.17
N ARG A 184 -15.86 -2.46 -10.19
CA ARG A 184 -15.51 -3.80 -9.67
C ARG A 184 -16.67 -4.47 -8.94
N PHE A 185 -17.43 -3.72 -8.14
CA PHE A 185 -18.64 -4.26 -7.52
C PHE A 185 -19.69 -4.63 -8.57
N ASN A 186 -19.86 -3.83 -9.62
CA ASN A 186 -20.77 -4.15 -10.72
C ASN A 186 -20.33 -5.38 -11.51
N ALA A 187 -19.03 -5.59 -11.71
CA ALA A 187 -18.52 -6.80 -12.36
C ALA A 187 -18.84 -8.06 -11.55
N VAL A 188 -18.70 -8.02 -10.22
CA VAL A 188 -19.13 -9.13 -9.35
C VAL A 188 -20.64 -9.31 -9.39
N GLU A 189 -21.40 -8.21 -9.31
CA GLU A 189 -22.87 -8.25 -9.41
C GLU A 189 -23.36 -8.90 -10.71
N ALA A 190 -22.70 -8.65 -11.84
CA ALA A 190 -23.06 -9.25 -13.12
C ALA A 190 -22.90 -10.78 -13.12
N VAL A 191 -21.89 -11.31 -12.40
CA VAL A 191 -21.74 -12.76 -12.22
C VAL A 191 -22.88 -13.32 -11.38
N PHE A 192 -23.22 -12.67 -10.27
CA PHE A 192 -24.35 -13.08 -9.43
C PHE A 192 -25.70 -12.95 -10.14
N ALA A 193 -25.91 -11.92 -10.95
CA ALA A 193 -27.11 -11.78 -11.78
C ALA A 193 -27.25 -12.94 -12.78
N SER A 194 -26.13 -13.45 -13.33
CA SER A 194 -26.14 -14.65 -14.15
C SER A 194 -26.51 -15.91 -13.35
N LEU A 195 -26.13 -16.00 -12.08
CA LEU A 195 -26.56 -17.10 -11.18
C LEU A 195 -28.05 -16.98 -10.86
N ASP A 196 -28.54 -15.77 -10.59
CA ASP A 196 -29.94 -15.48 -10.31
C ASP A 196 -30.86 -15.90 -11.47
N GLY A 197 -30.41 -15.73 -12.73
CA GLY A 197 -31.14 -16.20 -13.91
C GLY A 197 -31.12 -17.72 -14.13
N LEU A 198 -30.16 -18.43 -13.53
CA LEU A 198 -29.98 -19.88 -13.71
C LEU A 198 -30.60 -20.69 -12.57
N VAL A 199 -30.63 -20.15 -11.34
CA VAL A 199 -31.04 -20.89 -10.13
C VAL A 199 -32.49 -21.40 -10.21
N GLY A 200 -33.37 -20.68 -10.90
CA GLY A 200 -34.77 -21.07 -11.05
C GLY A 200 -35.01 -22.39 -11.79
N GLN A 201 -33.98 -22.91 -12.47
CA GLN A 201 -34.03 -24.19 -13.19
C GLN A 201 -33.94 -25.41 -12.27
N PHE A 202 -33.46 -25.25 -11.04
CA PHE A 202 -33.41 -26.35 -10.07
C PHE A 202 -34.81 -26.72 -9.55
N THR A 203 -35.04 -28.02 -9.36
CA THR A 203 -36.35 -28.55 -8.95
C THR A 203 -36.64 -28.35 -7.46
N ASP A 204 -35.60 -28.35 -6.61
CA ASP A 204 -35.71 -28.09 -5.18
C ASP A 204 -36.08 -26.61 -4.92
N LYS A 205 -37.36 -26.37 -4.66
CA LYS A 205 -37.89 -25.02 -4.41
C LYS A 205 -37.40 -24.41 -3.10
N ILE A 206 -37.04 -25.23 -2.11
CA ILE A 206 -36.48 -24.74 -0.84
C ILE A 206 -35.07 -24.22 -1.06
N PHE A 207 -34.27 -24.94 -1.87
CA PHE A 207 -32.94 -24.48 -2.28
C PHE A 207 -33.01 -23.15 -3.04
N VAL A 208 -33.89 -23.05 -4.04
CA VAL A 208 -34.07 -21.82 -4.83
C VAL A 208 -34.47 -20.63 -3.95
N ALA A 209 -35.46 -20.82 -3.06
CA ALA A 209 -35.90 -19.75 -2.16
C ALA A 209 -34.79 -19.33 -1.18
N SER A 210 -34.06 -20.30 -0.64
CA SER A 210 -32.97 -20.06 0.32
C SER A 210 -31.76 -19.36 -0.34
N TYR A 211 -31.49 -19.65 -1.61
CA TYR A 211 -30.51 -18.93 -2.41
C TYR A 211 -30.88 -17.44 -2.53
N HIS A 212 -32.11 -17.12 -2.90
CA HIS A 212 -32.54 -15.71 -3.01
C HIS A 212 -32.55 -14.99 -1.65
N ALA A 213 -32.85 -15.70 -0.55
CA ALA A 213 -32.70 -15.16 0.79
C ALA A 213 -31.24 -14.82 1.11
N ALA A 214 -30.29 -15.67 0.72
CA ALA A 214 -28.85 -15.42 0.89
C ALA A 214 -28.33 -14.25 0.03
N ARG A 215 -28.98 -13.96 -1.12
CA ARG A 215 -28.68 -12.83 -2.02
C ARG A 215 -29.15 -11.47 -1.50
N THR A 216 -30.03 -11.44 -0.50
CA THR A 216 -30.59 -10.19 0.02
C THR A 216 -29.50 -9.38 0.73
N ILE A 217 -29.26 -8.16 0.28
CA ILE A 217 -28.38 -7.20 0.97
C ILE A 217 -29.09 -6.77 2.26
N ARG A 218 -28.59 -7.23 3.40
CA ARG A 218 -29.01 -6.74 4.71
C ARG A 218 -28.15 -5.56 5.12
N ASP A 219 -28.78 -4.51 5.61
CA ASP A 219 -28.07 -3.42 6.26
C ASP A 219 -27.68 -3.88 7.68
N ASN A 220 -26.37 -3.97 7.93
CA ASN A 220 -25.84 -4.43 9.22
C ASN A 220 -25.68 -3.29 10.25
N GLY A 221 -26.21 -2.10 9.96
CA GLY A 221 -26.28 -0.98 10.90
C GLY A 221 -24.99 -0.17 11.04
N HIS A 222 -25.13 1.02 11.65
CA HIS A 222 -24.03 1.91 11.99
C HIS A 222 -23.48 1.50 13.37
N GLY A 223 -22.16 1.45 13.56
CA GLY A 223 -21.58 1.41 14.92
C GLY A 223 -22.07 2.62 15.72
N PRO A 224 -22.19 2.54 17.08
CA PRO A 224 -22.84 3.58 17.86
C PRO A 224 -22.14 4.92 17.64
N GLY A 225 -22.82 5.81 16.92
CA GLY A 225 -22.44 7.22 16.85
C GLY A 225 -22.50 7.77 18.27
N ALA A 226 -21.54 8.64 18.61
CA ALA A 226 -21.48 9.29 19.91
C ALA A 226 -22.87 9.79 20.32
N GLU A 227 -23.30 9.39 21.52
CA GLU A 227 -24.54 9.86 22.13
C GLU A 227 -24.57 11.40 22.08
N PRO A 228 -25.65 12.02 21.59
CA PRO A 228 -25.76 13.47 21.65
C PRO A 228 -25.74 13.90 23.11
N THR A 229 -24.79 14.76 23.47
CA THR A 229 -24.68 15.32 24.80
C THR A 229 -26.01 16.00 25.17
N PRO A 230 -26.64 15.66 26.31
CA PRO A 230 -27.87 16.30 26.73
C PRO A 230 -27.69 17.82 26.84
N PRO A 231 -28.67 18.63 26.41
CA PRO A 231 -28.58 20.08 26.56
C PRO A 231 -28.52 20.45 28.05
N GLU A 232 -27.61 21.36 28.37
CA GLU A 232 -27.39 21.88 29.71
C GLU A 232 -28.65 22.64 30.20
N PRO A 233 -29.11 22.42 31.43
CA PRO A 233 -30.32 23.04 31.94
C PRO A 233 -30.15 24.56 32.09
N PRO A 234 -31.19 25.37 31.80
CA PRO A 234 -31.11 26.82 31.88
C PRO A 234 -30.96 27.29 33.34
N LEU A 235 -30.11 28.31 33.52
CA LEU A 235 -29.89 29.05 34.77
C LEU A 235 -31.10 29.89 35.19
#